data_AF-A0A2I1H8T6-F1
#
_entry.id   AF-A0A2I1H8T6-F1
#
_cell.length_a   1.000
_cell.length_b   1.000
_cell.length_c   1.000
_cell.angle_alpha   90.00
_cell.angle_beta   90.00
_cell.angle_gamma   90.00
#
_symmetry.space_group_name_H-M   'P 1'
#
loop_
_entity.id
_entity.type
_entity.pdbx_description
1 polymer ?
#
loop_
_entity_poly.entity_id
_entity_poly.type
_entity_poly.pdbx_seq_one_letter_code
_entity_poly.pdbx_strand_id
1 'polypeptide(L)'
;MKYMVFIIVSFLIFFKTFAFKAFDQCGRDGTNFDATSGIKFLSNHQVELLLTGLDSKENPGNFPCCVQQGPMIISNYTFFNRDHSHIYTIIPEHKRLWVNGYTRTDILNVNDCSSGNFDCNSLYQGSNSYTRADNYDPKKFFQPGENIGVGITIYSHCFHHLETVCLTTCGYTGGLVYTPPQ
;
A
#
# COMPACT_ATOMS: atom_id res chain seq x y z
N MET A 1 -23.86 30.13 -17.70
CA MET A 1 -24.36 29.09 -16.76
C MET A 1 -23.84 27.68 -17.07
N LYS A 2 -23.94 27.17 -18.32
CA LYS A 2 -23.46 25.81 -18.69
C LYS A 2 -21.99 25.52 -18.34
N TYR A 3 -21.07 26.47 -18.62
CA TYR A 3 -19.65 26.31 -18.31
C TYR A 3 -19.34 26.36 -16.81
N MET A 4 -20.11 27.10 -16.02
CA MET A 4 -19.89 27.21 -14.57
C MET A 4 -20.28 25.91 -13.86
N VAL A 5 -21.38 25.27 -14.28
CA VAL A 5 -21.77 23.93 -13.80
C VAL A 5 -20.74 22.89 -14.21
N PHE A 6 -20.20 22.94 -15.43
CA PHE A 6 -19.15 22.03 -15.87
C PHE A 6 -17.86 22.19 -15.07
N ILE A 7 -17.45 23.43 -14.76
CA ILE A 7 -16.29 23.71 -13.92
C ILE A 7 -16.53 23.20 -12.50
N ILE A 8 -17.69 23.48 -11.90
CA ILE A 8 -18.04 23.03 -10.54
C ILE A 8 -18.08 21.50 -10.46
N VAL A 9 -18.73 20.84 -11.41
CA VAL A 9 -18.80 19.37 -11.48
C VAL A 9 -17.41 18.77 -11.70
N SER A 10 -16.60 19.34 -12.59
CA SER A 10 -15.21 18.91 -12.78
C SER A 10 -14.39 19.12 -11.51
N PHE A 11 -14.47 20.29 -10.87
CA PHE A 11 -13.80 20.59 -9.61
C PHE A 11 -14.22 19.61 -8.50
N LEU A 12 -15.51 19.29 -8.37
CA LEU A 12 -16.03 18.36 -7.37
C LEU A 12 -15.60 16.91 -7.66
N ILE A 13 -15.53 16.50 -8.93
CA ILE A 13 -14.99 15.21 -9.34
C ILE A 13 -13.49 15.13 -8.99
N PHE A 14 -12.72 16.19 -9.27
CA PHE A 14 -11.31 16.31 -8.88
C PHE A 14 -11.15 16.28 -7.34
N PHE A 15 -11.93 17.04 -6.57
CA PHE A 15 -11.86 17.01 -5.10
C PHE A 15 -12.16 15.63 -4.52
N LYS A 16 -13.14 14.90 -5.05
CA LYS A 16 -13.44 13.53 -4.59
C LYS A 16 -12.35 12.51 -4.98
N THR A 17 -11.58 12.77 -6.03
CA THR A 17 -10.46 11.91 -6.46
C THR A 17 -9.14 12.21 -5.75
N PHE A 18 -8.98 13.39 -5.12
CA PHE A 18 -7.69 13.84 -4.57
C PHE A 18 -7.58 13.91 -3.03
N ALA A 19 -8.66 13.67 -2.28
CA ALA A 19 -8.60 13.73 -0.83
C ALA A 19 -7.99 12.43 -0.26
N PHE A 20 -6.68 12.46 -0.03
CA PHE A 20 -5.93 11.41 0.63
C PHE A 20 -4.84 12.03 1.50
N LYS A 21 -4.76 11.57 2.74
CA LYS A 21 -3.78 12.00 3.72
C LYS A 21 -3.02 10.80 4.24
N ALA A 22 -1.71 10.95 4.38
CA ALA A 22 -0.83 9.92 4.90
C ALA A 22 0.11 10.51 5.95
N PHE A 23 0.40 9.73 6.97
CA PHE A 23 1.38 10.07 7.99
C PHE A 23 2.49 9.01 8.03
N ASP A 24 3.72 9.46 8.20
CA ASP A 24 4.91 8.61 8.28
C ASP A 24 5.11 8.13 9.73
N GLN A 25 4.46 7.03 10.10
CA GLN A 25 4.44 6.50 11.47
C GLN A 25 4.78 4.99 11.55
N CYS A 26 5.79 4.55 10.81
CA CYS A 26 6.20 3.13 10.81
C CYS A 26 6.58 2.56 12.17
N GLY A 27 7.20 3.38 13.03
CA GLY A 27 7.77 2.92 14.29
C GLY A 27 6.74 2.54 15.36
N ARG A 28 5.47 2.92 15.20
CA ARG A 28 4.41 2.54 16.16
C ARG A 28 3.63 1.32 15.72
N ASP A 29 3.27 1.27 14.43
CA ASP A 29 2.31 0.32 13.91
C ASP A 29 2.46 0.18 12.37
N GLY A 30 3.67 -0.09 11.89
CA GLY A 30 4.00 -0.27 10.48
C GLY A 30 3.84 -1.69 9.95
N THR A 31 3.50 -1.81 8.66
CA THR A 31 3.66 -3.08 7.94
C THR A 31 5.14 -3.43 7.88
N ASN A 32 5.55 -4.60 8.37
CA ASN A 32 6.94 -5.02 8.30
C ASN A 32 7.28 -5.51 6.89
N PHE A 33 8.45 -5.09 6.39
CA PHE A 33 8.98 -5.52 5.11
C PHE A 33 10.50 -5.64 5.16
N ASP A 34 10.99 -6.81 4.78
CA ASP A 34 12.40 -7.09 4.53
C ASP A 34 12.52 -7.55 3.07
N ALA A 35 13.35 -6.87 2.28
CA ALA A 35 13.53 -7.17 0.87
C ALA A 35 14.08 -8.58 0.62
N THR A 36 14.87 -9.13 1.54
CA THR A 36 15.54 -10.43 1.36
C THR A 36 14.59 -11.61 1.56
N SER A 37 13.63 -11.50 2.48
CA SER A 37 12.59 -12.51 2.71
C SER A 37 11.27 -12.18 2.01
N GLY A 38 11.02 -10.91 1.73
CA GLY A 38 9.77 -10.39 1.19
C GLY A 38 9.72 -10.29 -0.33
N ILE A 39 10.82 -10.56 -1.03
CA ILE A 39 10.87 -10.59 -2.50
C ILE A 39 11.37 -11.96 -2.95
N LYS A 40 10.59 -12.62 -3.82
CA LYS A 40 10.94 -13.91 -4.39
C LYS A 40 10.73 -13.91 -5.90
N PHE A 41 11.76 -14.26 -6.66
CA PHE A 41 11.66 -14.42 -8.11
C PHE A 41 11.11 -15.80 -8.46
N LEU A 42 10.21 -15.87 -9.44
CA LEU A 42 9.53 -17.08 -9.90
C LEU A 42 9.95 -17.40 -11.35
N SER A 43 9.85 -18.67 -11.75
CA SER A 43 10.35 -19.18 -13.05
C SER A 43 9.63 -18.62 -14.28
N ASN A 44 8.46 -18.01 -14.09
CA ASN A 44 7.62 -17.44 -15.14
C ASN A 44 7.80 -15.92 -15.31
N HIS A 45 8.97 -15.39 -14.97
CA HIS A 45 9.25 -13.94 -14.98
C HIS A 45 8.29 -13.14 -14.10
N GLN A 46 7.93 -13.72 -12.96
CA GLN A 46 7.18 -13.04 -11.92
C GLN A 46 8.06 -12.78 -10.72
N VAL A 47 7.77 -11.68 -10.03
CA VAL A 47 8.29 -11.40 -8.71
C VAL A 47 7.13 -11.42 -7.72
N GLU A 48 7.26 -12.26 -6.70
CA GLU A 48 6.35 -12.34 -5.58
C GLU A 48 6.81 -11.35 -4.51
N LEU A 49 5.89 -10.49 -4.08
CA LEU A 49 6.03 -9.61 -2.93
C LEU A 49 5.24 -10.21 -1.77
N LEU A 50 5.90 -10.36 -0.62
CA LEU A 50 5.32 -10.74 0.66
C LEU A 50 5.44 -9.58 1.64
N LEU A 51 4.30 -9.17 2.20
CA LEU A 51 4.20 -8.14 3.23
C LEU A 51 3.51 -8.70 4.46
N THR A 52 4.06 -8.42 5.65
CA THR A 52 3.43 -8.80 6.92
C THR A 52 2.91 -7.55 7.59
N GLY A 53 1.59 -7.37 7.54
CA GLY A 53 0.94 -6.27 8.21
C GLY A 53 0.66 -6.55 9.67
N LEU A 54 -0.12 -5.65 10.27
CA LEU A 54 -0.54 -5.77 11.66
C LEU A 54 -1.81 -6.58 11.80
N ASP A 55 -2.03 -7.07 13.02
CA ASP A 55 -3.28 -7.68 13.41
C ASP A 55 -4.38 -6.62 13.58
N SER A 56 -5.62 -7.04 13.36
CA SER A 56 -6.77 -6.20 13.65
C SER A 56 -6.85 -5.93 15.15
N LYS A 57 -7.24 -4.71 15.52
CA LYS A 57 -7.33 -4.31 16.93
C LYS A 57 -8.50 -3.35 17.16
N GLU A 58 -9.21 -3.58 18.26
CA GLU A 58 -10.16 -2.59 18.79
C GLU A 58 -9.42 -1.53 19.62
N ASN A 59 -9.77 -0.27 19.40
CA ASN A 59 -9.18 0.89 20.06
C ASN A 59 -10.29 1.75 20.70
N PRO A 60 -11.02 1.23 21.70
CA PRO A 60 -12.11 1.95 22.34
C PRO A 60 -11.61 3.29 22.92
N GLY A 61 -12.36 4.37 22.66
CA GLY A 61 -12.03 5.73 23.11
C GLY A 61 -10.89 6.43 22.35
N ASN A 62 -10.30 5.79 21.34
CA ASN A 62 -9.27 6.40 20.48
C ASN A 62 -9.79 6.63 19.07
N PHE A 63 -9.06 7.44 18.30
CA PHE A 63 -9.33 7.73 16.91
C PHE A 63 -8.18 7.20 16.02
N PRO A 64 -8.44 6.27 15.08
CA PRO A 64 -9.70 5.57 14.83
C PRO A 64 -10.04 4.54 15.92
N CYS A 65 -11.32 4.19 16.03
CA CYS A 65 -11.80 3.22 17.03
C CYS A 65 -11.46 1.77 16.69
N CYS A 66 -11.12 1.49 15.43
CA CYS A 66 -10.70 0.17 14.97
C CYS A 66 -9.45 0.29 14.10
N VAL A 67 -8.63 -0.75 14.15
CA VAL A 67 -7.51 -0.99 13.24
C VAL A 67 -7.83 -2.25 12.44
N GLN A 68 -7.87 -2.12 11.12
CA GLN A 68 -8.04 -3.25 10.21
C GLN A 68 -6.68 -3.83 9.82
N GLN A 69 -6.64 -5.15 9.65
CA GLN A 69 -5.40 -5.91 9.55
C GLN A 69 -4.71 -5.79 8.18
N GLY A 70 -3.40 -6.01 8.14
CA GLY A 70 -2.66 -6.13 6.89
C GLY A 70 -2.35 -4.80 6.18
N PRO A 71 -1.56 -4.85 5.09
CA PRO A 71 -1.37 -3.72 4.20
C PRO A 71 -2.65 -3.42 3.43
N MET A 72 -2.93 -2.14 3.17
CA MET A 72 -4.15 -1.70 2.48
C MET A 72 -3.88 -1.08 1.12
N ILE A 73 -2.81 -0.30 1.01
CA ILE A 73 -2.41 0.37 -0.23
C ILE A 73 -0.90 0.22 -0.38
N ILE A 74 -0.43 0.08 -1.62
CA ILE A 74 0.99 0.21 -1.94
C ILE A 74 1.21 1.22 -3.09
N SER A 75 2.38 1.84 -3.10
CA SER A 75 2.87 2.68 -4.19
C SER A 75 4.40 2.57 -4.30
N ASN A 76 4.96 3.20 -5.33
CA ASN A 76 6.40 3.28 -5.54
C ASN A 76 7.12 1.91 -5.49
N TYR A 77 6.48 0.86 -6.01
CA TYR A 77 7.09 -0.47 -6.06
C TYR A 77 8.02 -0.54 -7.27
N THR A 78 9.31 -0.35 -6.99
CA THR A 78 10.32 -0.04 -8.01
C THR A 78 11.62 -0.77 -7.72
N PHE A 79 12.29 -1.27 -8.75
CA PHE A 79 13.63 -1.80 -8.69
C PHE A 79 14.64 -0.84 -9.32
N PHE A 80 15.80 -0.73 -8.70
CA PHE A 80 16.89 0.18 -9.09
C PHE A 80 18.26 -0.51 -8.92
N ASN A 81 19.26 0.00 -9.63
CA ASN A 81 20.65 -0.44 -9.49
C ASN A 81 21.27 0.08 -8.19
N ARG A 82 22.46 -0.43 -7.85
CA ARG A 82 23.24 0.03 -6.69
C ARG A 82 23.55 1.54 -6.69
N ASP A 83 23.65 2.16 -7.86
CA ASP A 83 23.83 3.61 -8.02
C ASP A 83 22.52 4.41 -7.94
N HIS A 84 21.42 3.75 -7.55
CA HIS A 84 20.05 4.26 -7.54
C HIS A 84 19.51 4.66 -8.92
N SER A 85 20.15 4.21 -10.01
CA SER A 85 19.55 4.37 -11.34
C SER A 85 18.30 3.51 -11.47
N HIS A 86 17.23 4.13 -11.96
CA HIS A 86 15.94 3.48 -12.15
C HIS A 86 16.01 2.41 -13.24
N ILE A 87 15.44 1.23 -12.98
CA ILE A 87 15.42 0.12 -13.95
C ILE A 87 14.00 -0.32 -14.27
N TYR A 88 13.23 -0.71 -13.26
CA TYR A 88 11.93 -1.32 -13.48
C TYR A 88 10.91 -0.85 -12.46
N THR A 89 9.77 -0.33 -12.92
CA THR A 89 8.66 0.09 -12.06
C THR A 89 7.50 -0.89 -12.21
N ILE A 90 7.07 -1.52 -11.13
CA ILE A 90 5.81 -2.28 -11.10
C ILE A 90 4.67 -1.32 -10.77
N ILE A 91 4.85 -0.47 -9.74
CA ILE A 91 3.85 0.52 -9.32
C ILE A 91 4.50 1.89 -9.23
N PRO A 92 4.14 2.85 -10.10
CA PRO A 92 4.68 4.19 -10.04
C PRO A 92 4.40 4.88 -8.71
N GLU A 93 5.28 5.78 -8.28
CA GLU A 93 5.13 6.57 -7.04
C GLU A 93 3.79 7.32 -6.97
N HIS A 94 3.39 7.95 -8.07
CA HIS A 94 2.14 8.71 -8.14
C HIS A 94 0.88 7.82 -8.16
N LYS A 95 1.03 6.50 -8.30
CA LYS A 95 -0.08 5.54 -8.34
C LYS A 95 -0.18 4.81 -7.00
N ARG A 96 -1.27 5.07 -6.29
CA ARG A 96 -1.66 4.32 -5.09
C ARG A 96 -2.62 3.22 -5.49
N LEU A 97 -2.24 1.99 -5.19
CA LEU A 97 -3.03 0.81 -5.52
C LEU A 97 -3.57 0.18 -4.24
N TRP A 98 -4.88 0.05 -4.14
CA TRP A 98 -5.51 -0.76 -3.11
C TRP A 98 -5.13 -2.23 -3.30
N VAL A 99 -4.78 -2.89 -2.20
CA VAL A 99 -4.30 -4.28 -2.18
C VAL A 99 -5.03 -5.07 -1.09
N ASN A 100 -4.76 -6.38 -1.04
CA ASN A 100 -5.23 -7.22 0.05
C ASN A 100 -6.76 -7.22 0.20
N GLY A 101 -7.46 -7.11 -0.94
CA GLY A 101 -8.93 -7.05 -1.04
C GLY A 101 -9.57 -5.74 -0.58
N TYR A 102 -8.81 -4.81 -0.01
CA TYR A 102 -9.36 -3.53 0.41
C TYR A 102 -9.81 -2.68 -0.77
N THR A 103 -10.82 -1.86 -0.50
CA THR A 103 -11.23 -0.78 -1.37
C THR A 103 -11.59 0.44 -0.52
N ARG A 104 -11.94 1.56 -1.16
CA ARG A 104 -12.39 2.76 -0.45
C ARG A 104 -13.67 2.54 0.36
N THR A 105 -14.51 1.55 0.00
CA THR A 105 -15.79 1.30 0.68
C THR A 105 -15.67 0.37 1.87
N ASP A 106 -14.58 -0.40 1.95
CA ASP A 106 -14.47 -1.51 2.89
C ASP A 106 -13.48 -1.20 4.02
N ILE A 107 -12.97 0.03 4.07
CA ILE A 107 -12.21 0.58 5.19
C ILE A 107 -13.15 1.23 6.21
N LEU A 108 -12.73 1.26 7.47
CA LEU A 108 -13.45 1.89 8.57
C LEU A 108 -13.86 3.32 8.20
N ASN A 109 -15.14 3.65 8.36
CA ASN A 109 -15.59 5.03 8.41
C ASN A 109 -15.62 5.49 9.87
N VAL A 110 -14.76 6.44 10.24
CA VAL A 110 -14.61 6.86 11.63
C VAL A 110 -15.85 7.56 12.20
N ASN A 111 -16.78 8.00 11.34
CA ASN A 111 -18.05 8.53 11.81
C ASN A 111 -18.90 7.44 12.49
N ASP A 112 -18.74 6.18 12.10
CA ASP A 112 -19.47 5.05 12.69
C ASP A 112 -19.01 4.81 14.14
N CYS A 113 -17.76 5.15 14.45
CA CYS A 113 -17.19 5.12 15.80
C CYS A 113 -17.87 6.11 16.78
N SER A 114 -18.57 7.14 16.29
CA SER A 114 -19.11 8.23 17.13
C SER A 114 -20.14 7.78 18.17
N SER A 115 -20.80 6.64 17.92
CA SER A 115 -21.80 6.06 18.82
C SER A 115 -21.20 5.26 19.98
N GLY A 116 -19.89 4.97 19.96
CA GLY A 116 -19.18 4.19 20.98
C GLY A 116 -19.44 2.68 20.96
N ASN A 117 -20.41 2.20 20.17
CA ASN A 117 -20.84 0.79 20.12
C ASN A 117 -20.53 0.11 18.77
N PHE A 118 -19.61 0.67 17.99
CA PHE A 118 -19.26 0.10 16.70
C PHE A 118 -18.49 -1.21 16.88
N ASP A 119 -19.02 -2.30 16.32
CA ASP A 119 -18.38 -3.61 16.33
C ASP A 119 -17.29 -3.69 15.24
N CYS A 120 -16.02 -3.62 15.65
CA CYS A 120 -14.88 -3.70 14.73
C CYS A 120 -14.80 -5.04 13.98
N ASN A 121 -15.42 -6.10 14.49
CA ASN A 121 -15.44 -7.42 13.84
C ASN A 121 -16.35 -7.46 12.60
N SER A 122 -17.22 -6.46 12.43
CA SER A 122 -18.06 -6.31 11.24
C SER A 122 -17.31 -5.77 10.02
N LEU A 123 -16.11 -5.19 10.21
CA LEU A 123 -15.31 -4.65 9.13
C LEU A 123 -14.66 -5.77 8.30
N TYR A 124 -14.51 -5.52 7.00
CA TYR A 124 -13.66 -6.37 6.17
C TYR A 124 -12.24 -6.38 6.75
N GLN A 125 -11.66 -7.56 6.82
CA GLN A 125 -10.29 -7.75 7.23
C GLN A 125 -9.53 -8.37 6.06
N GLY A 126 -8.46 -7.70 5.61
CA GLY A 126 -7.52 -8.26 4.65
C GLY A 126 -6.74 -9.43 5.26
N SER A 127 -5.74 -9.96 4.57
CA SER A 127 -4.81 -10.93 5.15
C SER A 127 -3.72 -10.22 5.96
N ASN A 128 -3.36 -10.75 7.13
CA ASN A 128 -2.18 -10.27 7.86
C ASN A 128 -0.90 -10.45 7.01
N SER A 129 -0.72 -11.65 6.48
CA SER A 129 0.33 -11.98 5.51
C SER A 129 -0.22 -11.84 4.09
N TYR A 130 0.19 -10.79 3.41
CA TYR A 130 -0.28 -10.45 2.07
C TYR A 130 0.78 -10.80 1.02
N THR A 131 0.39 -11.56 0.01
CA THR A 131 1.22 -11.90 -1.14
C THR A 131 0.62 -11.38 -2.44
N ARG A 132 1.49 -10.99 -3.37
CA ARG A 132 1.13 -10.69 -4.76
C ARG A 132 2.26 -11.10 -5.69
N ALA A 133 1.91 -11.51 -6.90
CA ALA A 133 2.88 -11.76 -7.96
C ALA A 133 2.70 -10.74 -9.08
N ASP A 134 3.79 -10.15 -9.52
CA ASP A 134 3.82 -9.18 -10.61
C ASP A 134 4.74 -9.66 -11.72
N ASN A 135 4.29 -9.53 -12.97
CA ASN A 135 5.12 -9.85 -14.13
C ASN A 135 6.17 -8.76 -14.34
N TYR A 136 7.37 -9.16 -14.76
CA TYR A 136 8.39 -8.25 -15.26
C TYR A 136 8.92 -8.69 -16.64
N ASP A 137 9.50 -7.74 -17.40
CA ASP A 137 10.14 -8.05 -18.67
C ASP A 137 11.59 -8.50 -18.41
N PRO A 138 11.92 -9.79 -18.57
CA PRO A 138 13.26 -10.30 -18.24
C PRO A 138 14.35 -9.70 -19.13
N LYS A 139 14.01 -9.13 -20.30
CA LYS A 139 14.98 -8.46 -21.18
C LYS A 139 15.34 -7.06 -20.72
N LYS A 140 14.51 -6.46 -19.86
CA LYS A 140 14.70 -5.12 -19.27
C LYS A 140 15.04 -5.18 -17.79
N PHE A 141 15.19 -6.39 -17.26
CA PHE A 141 15.52 -6.65 -15.87
C PHE A 141 17.02 -6.95 -15.73
N PHE A 142 17.46 -7.08 -14.49
CA PHE A 142 18.86 -7.34 -14.12
C PHE A 142 19.36 -8.69 -14.66
N GLN A 143 20.68 -8.85 -14.73
CA GLN A 143 21.32 -10.13 -14.99
C GLN A 143 21.38 -10.98 -13.71
N PRO A 144 21.19 -12.31 -13.80
CA PRO A 144 21.29 -13.19 -12.64
C PRO A 144 22.62 -12.98 -11.88
N GLY A 145 22.54 -12.82 -10.56
CA GLY A 145 23.67 -12.58 -9.66
C GLY A 145 23.96 -11.11 -9.35
N GLU A 146 23.29 -10.15 -10.01
CA GLU A 146 23.47 -8.73 -9.70
C GLU A 146 22.86 -8.33 -8.35
N ASN A 147 23.49 -7.36 -7.67
CA ASN A 147 22.91 -6.71 -6.49
C ASN A 147 21.94 -5.63 -6.95
N ILE A 148 20.69 -5.76 -6.52
CA ILE A 148 19.59 -4.89 -6.90
C ILE A 148 19.01 -4.22 -5.66
N GLY A 149 18.47 -3.03 -5.84
CA GLY A 149 17.66 -2.35 -4.85
C GLY A 149 16.17 -2.48 -5.16
N VAL A 150 15.36 -2.56 -4.12
CA VAL A 150 13.90 -2.49 -4.18
C VAL A 150 13.40 -1.37 -3.29
N GLY A 151 12.48 -0.58 -3.83
CA GLY A 151 11.76 0.47 -3.14
C GLY A 151 10.28 0.12 -3.13
N ILE A 152 9.60 0.39 -2.02
CA ILE A 152 8.15 0.27 -1.91
C ILE A 152 7.63 1.21 -0.83
N THR A 153 6.47 1.81 -1.05
CA THR A 153 5.72 2.52 -0.02
C THR A 153 4.46 1.76 0.31
N ILE A 154 4.28 1.43 1.58
CA ILE A 154 3.16 0.65 2.08
C ILE A 154 2.32 1.53 3.01
N TYR A 155 1.01 1.58 2.79
CA TYR A 155 0.08 2.26 3.66
C TYR A 155 -0.80 1.24 4.38
N SER A 156 -0.90 1.41 5.69
CA SER A 156 -1.75 0.63 6.59
C SER A 156 -2.49 1.58 7.53
N HIS A 157 -3.46 1.04 8.27
CA HIS A 157 -4.30 1.81 9.20
C HIS A 157 -5.01 2.96 8.48
N CYS A 158 -5.55 2.66 7.30
CA CYS A 158 -6.33 3.59 6.53
C CYS A 158 -7.79 3.56 6.96
N PHE A 159 -8.39 4.74 7.07
CA PHE A 159 -9.80 4.91 7.36
C PHE A 159 -10.39 6.06 6.55
N HIS A 160 -11.70 6.11 6.46
CA HIS A 160 -12.45 7.18 5.86
C HIS A 160 -12.94 8.15 6.94
N HIS A 161 -12.68 9.44 6.74
CA HIS A 161 -13.30 10.55 7.47
C HIS A 161 -13.94 11.49 6.44
N LEU A 162 -13.39 12.69 6.25
CA LEU A 162 -13.69 13.53 5.08
C LEU A 162 -12.96 13.03 3.82
N GLU A 163 -11.85 12.34 4.04
CA GLU A 163 -10.93 11.83 3.03
C GLU A 163 -10.41 10.44 3.43
N THR A 164 -9.64 9.79 2.57
CA THR A 164 -8.92 8.57 3.00
C THR A 164 -7.68 8.99 3.77
N VAL A 165 -7.59 8.59 5.03
CA VAL A 165 -6.46 8.91 5.91
C VAL A 165 -5.76 7.62 6.28
N CYS A 166 -4.48 7.48 5.97
CA CYS A 166 -3.64 6.38 6.42
C CYS A 166 -2.69 6.88 7.52
N LEU A 167 -2.84 6.35 8.74
CA LEU A 167 -1.99 6.76 9.86
C LEU A 167 -0.58 6.21 9.75
N THR A 168 -0.43 5.05 9.12
CA THR A 168 0.88 4.46 8.93
C THR A 168 1.21 4.38 7.45
N THR A 169 2.30 5.04 7.08
CA THR A 169 2.92 4.98 5.77
C THR A 169 4.37 4.60 5.96
N CYS A 170 4.83 3.60 5.24
CA CYS A 170 6.19 3.10 5.33
C CYS A 170 6.87 3.01 3.98
N GLY A 171 7.83 3.91 3.77
CA GLY A 171 8.80 3.81 2.70
C GLY A 171 9.91 2.86 3.09
N TYR A 172 10.02 1.76 2.34
CA TYR A 172 11.10 0.80 2.47
C TYR A 172 12.00 0.86 1.26
N THR A 173 13.30 0.78 1.55
CA THR A 173 14.36 0.65 0.55
C THR A 173 15.29 -0.45 1.04
N GLY A 174 15.45 -1.51 0.25
CA GLY A 174 16.27 -2.67 0.62
C GLY A 174 17.11 -3.17 -0.55
N GLY A 175 18.18 -3.89 -0.23
CA GLY A 175 19.03 -4.54 -1.23
C GLY A 175 18.84 -6.06 -1.22
N LEU A 176 18.91 -6.70 -2.38
CA LEU A 176 18.90 -8.15 -2.55
C LEU A 176 19.72 -8.56 -3.78
N VAL A 177 20.01 -9.85 -3.92
CA VAL A 177 20.65 -10.40 -5.12
C VAL A 177 19.58 -10.95 -6.05
N TYR A 178 19.60 -10.55 -7.32
CA TYR A 178 18.69 -11.10 -8.31
C TYR A 178 19.05 -12.55 -8.63
N THR A 179 18.27 -13.48 -8.10
CA THR A 179 18.46 -14.94 -8.27
C THR A 179 17.20 -15.57 -8.85
N PRO A 180 16.92 -15.36 -10.14
CA PRO A 180 15.75 -15.96 -10.78
C PRO A 180 15.89 -17.50 -10.81
N PRO A 181 14.79 -18.25 -10.68
CA PRO A 181 14.80 -19.68 -10.92
C PRO A 181 15.24 -19.98 -12.35
N GLN A 182 16.05 -21.04 -12.52
CA GLN A 182 16.49 -21.53 -13.83
C GLN A 182 15.37 -22.27 -14.57
#